data_AF-A0A1M3KL87-F1
#
_entry.id   AF-A0A1M3KL87-F1
#
_cell.length_a   1.000
_cell.length_b   1.000
_cell.length_c   1.000
_cell.angle_alpha   90.00
_cell.angle_beta   90.00
_cell.angle_gamma   90.00
#
_symmetry.space_group_name_H-M   'P 1'
#
loop_
_entity.id
_entity.type
_entity.pdbx_description
1 polymer ?
#
loop_
_entity_poly.entity_id
_entity_poly.type
_entity_poly.pdbx_seq_one_letter_code
_entity_poly.pdbx_strand_id
1 'polypeptide(L)' 'MAQLLKTPGVTVYDSGEDDGRYQRPLVWVRLADGRSIGSILIAEGLAREWSPRYVADWC' A
#
# COMPACT_ATOMS: atom_id res chain seq x y z
N MET A 1 9.62 -5.66 0.15
CA MET A 1 8.26 -5.96 -0.38
C MET A 1 8.00 -7.45 -0.60
N ALA A 2 8.73 -8.13 -1.51
CA ALA A 2 8.45 -9.54 -1.87
C ALA A 2 8.45 -10.53 -0.69
N GLN A 3 9.21 -10.24 0.37
CA GLN A 3 9.25 -11.07 1.57
C GLN A 3 7.97 -10.94 2.41
N LEU A 4 7.41 -9.74 2.58
CA LEU A 4 6.18 -9.52 3.35
C LEU A 4 4.98 -10.23 2.71
N LEU A 5 4.90 -10.21 1.37
CA LEU A 5 3.85 -10.87 0.60
C LEU A 5 3.88 -12.41 0.67
N LYS A 6 5.02 -13.00 1.04
CA LYS A 6 5.17 -14.46 1.23
C LYS A 6 4.76 -14.91 2.63
N THR A 7 4.44 -13.97 3.53
CA THR A 7 3.98 -14.30 4.88
C THR A 7 2.61 -14.99 4.80
N PRO A 8 2.41 -16.14 5.45
CA PRO A 8 1.11 -16.78 5.51
C PRO A 8 0.04 -15.87 6.11
N GLY A 9 -1.17 -15.91 5.57
CA GLY A 9 -2.30 -15.12 6.06
C GLY A 9 -2.29 -13.64 5.64
N VAL A 10 -1.49 -13.27 4.65
CA VAL A 10 -1.59 -11.96 4.00
C VAL A 10 -2.93 -11.83 3.28
N THR A 11 -3.61 -10.71 3.51
CA THR A 11 -4.92 -10.39 2.92
C THR A 11 -4.87 -9.08 2.15
N VAL A 12 -5.60 -9.04 1.04
CA VAL A 12 -5.79 -7.83 0.22
C VAL A 12 -7.19 -7.31 0.49
N TYR A 13 -7.28 -6.03 0.85
CA TYR A 13 -8.54 -5.32 1.04
C TYR A 13 -8.70 -4.30 -0.07
N ASP A 14 -9.82 -4.38 -0.76
CA ASP A 14 -10.24 -3.33 -1.68
C ASP A 14 -10.55 -2.06 -0.89
N SER A 15 -10.03 -0.92 -1.35
CA SER A 15 -10.35 0.38 -0.75
C SER A 15 -11.67 0.96 -1.24
N GLY A 16 -12.19 0.46 -2.37
CA GLY A 16 -13.33 1.04 -3.09
C GLY A 16 -12.94 2.19 -4.03
N GLU A 17 -11.66 2.55 -4.08
CA GLU A 17 -11.12 3.63 -4.89
C GLU A 17 -10.23 3.07 -6.02
N ASP A 18 -10.09 3.84 -7.10
CA ASP A 18 -9.14 3.56 -8.17
C ASP A 18 -8.20 4.76 -8.43
N ASP A 19 -7.16 4.53 -9.25
CA ASP A 19 -6.18 5.57 -9.56
C ASP A 19 -6.68 6.67 -10.52
N GLY A 20 -7.96 6.65 -10.90
CA GLY A 20 -8.67 7.57 -11.80
C GLY A 20 -8.23 7.51 -13.26
N ARG A 21 -6.92 7.47 -13.50
CA ARG A 21 -6.30 7.54 -14.83
C ARG A 21 -6.37 6.21 -15.57
N TYR A 22 -6.16 5.10 -14.87
CA TYR A 22 -6.09 3.77 -15.46
C TYR A 22 -7.11 2.82 -14.84
N GLN A 23 -7.95 3.31 -13.93
CA GLN A 23 -8.97 2.55 -13.21
C GLN A 23 -8.36 1.33 -12.50
N ARG A 24 -7.13 1.49 -11.98
CA ARG A 24 -6.47 0.43 -11.21
C ARG A 24 -6.94 0.51 -9.77
N PRO A 25 -7.45 -0.59 -9.19
CA PRO A 25 -7.96 -0.58 -7.82
C PRO A 25 -6.83 -0.28 -6.84
N LEU A 26 -7.10 0.64 -5.93
CA LEU A 26 -6.24 0.93 -4.80
C LEU A 26 -6.57 -0.06 -3.68
N VAL A 27 -5.54 -0.69 -3.11
CA VAL A 27 -5.73 -1.75 -2.12
C VAL A 27 -4.87 -1.53 -0.89
N TRP A 28 -5.33 -2.06 0.24
CA TRP A 28 -4.50 -2.27 1.41
C TRP A 28 -4.10 -3.72 1.53
N VAL A 29 -2.81 -3.97 1.74
CA VAL A 29 -2.31 -5.31 2.03
C VAL A 29 -2.01 -5.39 3.52
N ARG A 30 -2.62 -6.35 4.22
CA ARG A 30 -2.43 -6.55 5.65
C ARG A 30 -1.77 -7.90 5.94
N LEU A 31 -0.94 -7.92 6.97
CA LEU A 31 -0.40 -9.14 7.55
C LEU A 31 -1.47 -9.81 8.43
N ALA A 32 -1.24 -11.08 8.77
CA ALA A 32 -2.13 -11.85 9.64
C ALA A 32 -2.33 -11.22 11.03
N ASP A 33 -1.36 -10.43 11.50
CA ASP A 33 -1.44 -9.69 12.78
C ASP A 33 -2.20 -8.36 12.67
N GLY A 34 -2.75 -8.05 11.49
CA GLY A 34 -3.55 -6.85 11.23
C GLY A 34 -2.74 -5.62 10.80
N ARG A 35 -1.39 -5.66 10.85
CA ARG A 35 -0.57 -4.52 10.39
C ARG A 35 -0.68 -4.34 8.89
N SER A 36 -0.66 -3.08 8.44
CA SER A 36 -0.59 -2.73 7.02
C SER A 36 0.85 -2.84 6.51
N ILE A 37 1.05 -3.48 5.37
CA ILE A 37 2.35 -3.48 4.69
C ILE A 37 2.74 -2.04 4.33
N GLY A 38 1.80 -1.19 3.92
CA GLY A 38 2.06 0.22 3.60
C GLY A 38 2.65 0.98 4.79
N SER A 39 2.10 0.79 5.99
CA SER A 39 2.64 1.45 7.20
C SER A 39 4.03 0.96 7.58
N ILE A 40 4.31 -0.33 7.36
CA ILE A 40 5.65 -0.89 7.60
C ILE A 40 6.67 -0.27 6.65
N LEU A 41 6.36 -0.19 5.35
CA LEU A 41 7.27 0.41 4.36
C LEU A 41 7.56 1.89 4.64
N ILE A 42 6.55 2.65 5.07
CA ILE A 42 6.74 4.06 5.46
C ILE A 42 7.64 4.16 6.69
N ALA A 43 7.40 3.34 7.73
CA ALA A 43 8.21 3.32 8.95
C ALA A 43 9.68 2.92 8.68
N GLU A 44 9.92 2.04 7.71
CA GLU A 44 11.27 1.64 7.27
C GLU A 44 11.93 2.64 6.32
N GLY A 45 11.27 3.74 5.95
CA GLY A 45 11.78 4.73 4.99
C GLY A 45 11.81 4.24 3.54
N LEU A 46 11.13 3.14 3.23
CA LEU A 46 11.06 2.53 1.89
C LEU A 46 9.91 3.06 1.04
N ALA A 47 8.95 3.77 1.66
CA ALA A 47 7.83 4.39 0.99
C ALA A 47 7.52 5.75 1.61
N ARG A 48 6.78 6.57 0.87
CA ARG A 48 6.25 7.86 1.33
C ARG A 48 4.73 7.81 1.36
N GLU A 49 4.14 8.57 2.26
CA GLU A 49 2.69 8.76 2.28
C GLU A 49 2.25 9.44 0.98
N TRP A 50 1.17 8.92 0.41
CA TRP A 50 0.49 9.50 -0.74
C TRP A 50 -0.95 9.82 -0.33
N SER A 51 -1.42 11.00 -0.70
CA SER A 51 -2.80 11.42 -0.50
C SER A 51 -3.39 11.93 -1.82
N PRO A 52 -4.72 11.93 -1.97
CA PRO A 52 -5.35 12.55 -3.12
C PRO A 52 -4.85 13.99 -3.29
N ARG A 53 -4.43 14.33 -4.52
CA ARG A 53 -3.82 15.63 -4.90
C ARG A 53 -2.38 15.85 -4.43
N TYR A 54 -1.74 14.87 -3.82
CA TYR A 54 -0.30 14.92 -3.57
C TYR A 54 0.46 15.00 -4.90
N VAL A 55 1.34 15.98 -5.01
CA VAL A 55 2.28 16.13 -6.13
C VAL A 55 3.64 15.68 -5.62
N ALA A 56 4.15 14.57 -6.17
CA ALA A 56 5.49 14.10 -5.87
C ALA A 56 6.51 15.11 -6.40
N ASP A 57 7.45 15.52 -5.53
CA ASP A 57 8.63 16.31 -5.89
C ASP A 57 9.81 15.43 -6.37
N TRP A 58 9.59 14.13 -6.36
CA TRP A 58 10.50 13.11 -6.83
C TRP A 58 9.97 12.55 -8.16
N CYS A 59 10.75 12.73 -9.22
CA CYS A 59 10.70 12.03 -10.50
C CYS A 59 12.04 12.27 -11.20
#